data_AF-A0A0E3ZGG5-F1
#
_entry.id   AF-A0A0E3ZGG5-F1
#
_cell.length_a   1.000
_cell.length_b   1.000
_cell.length_c   1.000
_cell.angle_alpha   90.00
_cell.angle_beta   90.00
_cell.angle_gamma   90.00
#
_symmetry.space_group_name_H-M   'P 1'
#
loop_
_entity.id
_entity.type
_entity.pdbx_description
1 polymer ?
#
loop_
_entity_poly.entity_id
_entity_poly.type
_entity_poly.pdbx_seq_one_letter_code
_entity_poly.pdbx_strand_id
1 'polypeptide(L)'
;MTHFIHHNLLNFAVRFIQIIIVFPMAVLLSFYIEPYNSMDYELHFLLCLMVAAAVSVLVTKYSRKLIVLMFIAILGMFAFNSTFKAQTFEGIYDDYNSMLVNMTSNPHKVSYFKPVRGTYFQNQRVKSAMQPTHPKVRAFAVENSTRYFHDEYYRKFGKMTRYFSLFKHIRLNWRYVNDPLGMDYYSPPTESMQLLAGDCDDYAILMASSIMSIGGEARVVISPTHMYTEVKVGHVDDLEKISYAVRTLFPDEVAGGKIHFHETGEDLWINFDYTADYPGGPFLEPELYSVISFEK
;
A
#
# COMPACT_ATOMS: atom_id res chain seq x y z
N MET A 1 -40.62 -32.22 -27.13
CA MET A 1 -39.47 -31.30 -27.35
C MET A 1 -39.44 -30.17 -26.32
N THR A 2 -40.57 -29.51 -26.06
CA THR A 2 -40.72 -28.43 -25.05
C THR A 2 -40.34 -28.82 -23.61
N HIS A 3 -40.71 -30.02 -23.16
CA HIS A 3 -40.42 -30.48 -21.78
C HIS A 3 -38.92 -30.74 -21.51
N PHE A 4 -38.16 -31.11 -22.54
CA PHE A 4 -36.72 -31.39 -22.46
C PHE A 4 -35.90 -30.10 -22.45
N ILE A 5 -36.31 -29.12 -23.27
CA ILE A 5 -35.73 -27.76 -23.29
C ILE A 5 -35.95 -27.07 -21.94
N HIS A 6 -37.16 -27.17 -21.38
CA HIS A 6 -37.49 -26.56 -20.08
C HIS A 6 -36.65 -27.15 -18.94
N HIS A 7 -36.46 -28.47 -18.89
CA HIS A 7 -35.65 -29.12 -17.86
C HIS A 7 -34.16 -28.72 -17.93
N ASN A 8 -33.60 -28.63 -19.13
CA ASN A 8 -32.22 -28.22 -19.34
C ASN A 8 -31.99 -26.75 -18.99
N LEU A 9 -32.95 -25.87 -19.32
CA LEU A 9 -32.92 -24.46 -18.97
C LEU A 9 -32.93 -24.25 -17.44
N LEU A 10 -33.75 -25.04 -16.72
CA LEU A 10 -33.85 -24.99 -15.26
C LEU A 10 -32.57 -25.47 -14.57
N ASN A 11 -31.97 -26.55 -15.08
CA ASN A 11 -30.67 -27.04 -14.60
C ASN A 11 -29.55 -26.03 -14.84
N PHE A 12 -29.57 -25.38 -16.01
CA PHE A 12 -28.63 -24.31 -16.34
C PHE A 12 -28.79 -23.12 -15.39
N ALA A 13 -30.02 -22.63 -15.19
CA ALA A 13 -30.31 -21.50 -14.30
C ALA A 13 -29.87 -21.77 -12.86
N VAL A 14 -30.14 -22.96 -12.33
CA VAL A 14 -29.72 -23.35 -10.98
C VAL A 14 -28.20 -23.35 -10.84
N ARG A 15 -27.46 -23.91 -11.83
CA ARG A 15 -25.99 -23.89 -11.82
C ARG A 15 -25.42 -22.47 -11.96
N PHE A 16 -26.06 -21.65 -12.77
CA PHE A 16 -25.66 -20.25 -12.96
C PHE A 16 -25.81 -19.45 -11.66
N ILE A 17 -26.96 -19.57 -10.98
CA ILE A 17 -27.20 -18.97 -9.65
C ILE A 17 -26.19 -19.51 -8.64
N GLN A 18 -25.94 -20.83 -8.68
CA GLN A 18 -24.98 -21.49 -7.80
C GLN A 18 -23.56 -20.92 -7.95
N ILE A 19 -23.11 -20.56 -9.16
CA ILE A 19 -21.80 -19.93 -9.39
C ILE A 19 -21.79 -18.49 -8.90
N ILE A 20 -22.83 -17.71 -9.26
CA ILE A 20 -22.92 -16.29 -8.89
C ILE A 20 -22.93 -16.11 -7.37
N ILE A 21 -23.60 -16.98 -6.63
CA ILE A 21 -23.75 -16.81 -5.18
C ILE A 21 -22.46 -17.09 -4.39
N VAL A 22 -21.50 -17.85 -4.96
CA VAL A 22 -20.26 -18.22 -4.26
C VAL A 22 -19.46 -16.98 -3.88
N PHE A 23 -19.27 -16.05 -4.83
CA PHE A 23 -18.38 -14.90 -4.59
C PHE A 23 -18.95 -13.91 -3.56
N PRO A 24 -20.20 -13.42 -3.66
CA PRO A 24 -20.80 -12.58 -2.63
C PRO A 24 -20.87 -13.28 -1.27
N MET A 25 -21.14 -14.59 -1.25
CA MET A 25 -21.17 -15.35 -0.01
C MET A 25 -19.77 -15.48 0.61
N ALA A 26 -18.72 -15.64 -0.19
CA ALA A 26 -17.33 -15.66 0.29
C ALA A 26 -16.92 -14.31 0.90
N VAL A 27 -17.31 -13.20 0.27
CA VAL A 27 -17.07 -11.83 0.78
C VAL A 27 -17.80 -11.62 2.10
N LEU A 28 -19.07 -12.02 2.20
CA LEU A 28 -19.80 -11.94 3.47
C LEU A 28 -19.13 -12.80 4.55
N LEU A 29 -18.73 -14.03 4.21
CA LEU A 29 -18.04 -14.92 5.16
C LEU A 29 -16.73 -14.31 5.65
N SER A 30 -15.94 -13.65 4.81
CA SER A 30 -14.68 -13.01 5.23
C SER A 30 -14.87 -11.81 6.16
N PHE A 31 -16.07 -11.21 6.22
CA PHE A 31 -16.36 -10.16 7.20
C PHE A 31 -16.81 -10.71 8.55
N TYR A 32 -17.49 -11.86 8.56
CA TYR A 32 -18.00 -12.48 9.79
C TYR A 32 -17.06 -13.51 10.42
N ILE A 33 -16.13 -14.07 9.63
CA ILE A 33 -15.15 -15.05 10.09
C ILE A 33 -13.79 -14.35 10.14
N GLU A 34 -13.25 -14.19 11.33
CA GLU A 34 -11.90 -13.62 11.49
C GLU A 34 -10.82 -14.59 10.99
N PRO A 35 -9.68 -14.09 10.46
CA PRO A 35 -8.52 -14.91 10.14
C PRO A 35 -8.02 -15.67 11.36
N TYR A 36 -7.73 -16.96 11.19
CA TYR A 36 -7.16 -17.77 12.26
C TYR A 36 -5.65 -17.53 12.38
N ASN A 37 -5.19 -17.02 13.53
CA ASN A 37 -3.78 -16.67 13.80
C ASN A 37 -3.20 -15.66 12.78
N SER A 38 -1.90 -15.75 12.48
CA SER A 38 -1.16 -14.97 11.48
C SER A 38 -1.36 -15.48 10.05
N MET A 39 -2.56 -15.96 9.72
CA MET A 39 -2.92 -16.36 8.36
C MET A 39 -3.02 -15.13 7.46
N ASP A 40 -2.37 -15.17 6.29
CA ASP A 40 -2.48 -14.11 5.29
C ASP A 40 -3.93 -13.93 4.83
N TYR A 41 -4.35 -12.67 4.63
CA TYR A 41 -5.71 -12.34 4.17
C TYR A 41 -6.10 -13.02 2.85
N GLU A 42 -5.13 -13.24 1.95
CA GLU A 42 -5.34 -13.97 0.70
C GLU A 42 -5.75 -15.43 0.93
N LEU A 43 -5.03 -16.12 1.84
CA LEU A 43 -5.30 -17.51 2.18
C LEU A 43 -6.62 -17.65 2.93
N HIS A 44 -6.90 -16.72 3.84
CA HIS A 44 -8.17 -16.65 4.55
C HIS A 44 -9.35 -16.49 3.57
N PHE A 45 -9.25 -15.56 2.62
CA PHE A 45 -10.30 -15.39 1.62
C PHE A 45 -10.45 -16.60 0.69
N LEU A 46 -9.35 -17.25 0.29
CA LEU A 46 -9.40 -18.49 -0.46
C LEU A 46 -10.17 -19.58 0.32
N LEU A 47 -9.95 -19.66 1.64
CA LEU A 47 -10.68 -20.58 2.51
C LEU A 47 -12.18 -20.22 2.58
N CYS A 48 -12.53 -18.94 2.75
CA CYS A 48 -13.91 -18.47 2.68
C CYS A 48 -14.56 -18.81 1.33
N LEU A 49 -13.82 -18.68 0.23
CA LEU A 49 -14.27 -19.03 -1.12
C LEU A 49 -14.53 -20.55 -1.27
N MET A 50 -13.62 -21.38 -0.75
CA MET A 50 -13.78 -22.84 -0.74
C MET A 50 -14.97 -23.28 0.12
N VAL A 51 -15.14 -22.68 1.31
CA VAL A 51 -16.29 -22.92 2.19
C VAL A 51 -17.58 -22.49 1.50
N ALA A 52 -17.60 -21.31 0.89
CA ALA A 52 -18.77 -20.81 0.15
C ALA A 52 -19.15 -21.75 -1.00
N ALA A 53 -18.17 -22.22 -1.77
CA ALA A 53 -18.38 -23.18 -2.84
C ALA A 53 -18.91 -24.52 -2.31
N ALA A 54 -18.35 -25.05 -1.22
CA ALA A 54 -18.79 -26.29 -0.60
C ALA A 54 -20.24 -26.19 -0.08
N VAL A 55 -20.58 -25.10 0.62
CA VAL A 55 -21.94 -24.83 1.10
C VAL A 55 -22.91 -24.73 -0.08
N SER A 56 -22.53 -23.98 -1.12
CA SER A 56 -23.32 -23.83 -2.35
C SER A 56 -23.62 -25.18 -3.01
N VAL A 57 -22.63 -26.08 -3.09
CA VAL A 57 -22.79 -27.45 -3.61
C VAL A 57 -23.69 -28.30 -2.70
N LEU A 58 -23.47 -28.28 -1.38
CA LEU A 58 -24.24 -29.06 -0.41
C LEU A 58 -25.72 -28.65 -0.40
N VAL A 59 -26.00 -27.35 -0.40
CA VAL A 59 -27.36 -26.80 -0.46
C VAL A 59 -28.04 -27.22 -1.76
N THR A 60 -27.35 -27.11 -2.90
CA THR A 60 -27.89 -27.51 -4.21
C THR A 60 -28.15 -29.02 -4.28
N LYS A 61 -27.29 -29.84 -3.66
CA LYS A 61 -27.46 -31.29 -3.56
C LYS A 61 -28.67 -31.66 -2.70
N TYR A 62 -28.90 -30.94 -1.59
CA TYR A 62 -30.04 -31.17 -0.72
C TYR A 62 -31.35 -30.69 -1.35
N SER A 63 -31.40 -29.47 -1.87
CA SER A 63 -32.56 -28.95 -2.60
C SER A 63 -32.21 -27.79 -3.54
N ARG A 64 -32.54 -27.97 -4.82
CA ARG A 64 -32.41 -26.92 -5.85
C ARG A 64 -33.29 -25.70 -5.60
N LYS A 65 -34.33 -25.81 -4.77
CA LYS A 65 -35.17 -24.66 -4.40
C LYS A 65 -34.51 -23.79 -3.33
N LEU A 66 -33.71 -24.40 -2.45
CA LEU A 66 -33.02 -23.67 -1.37
C LEU A 66 -31.95 -22.74 -1.91
N ILE A 67 -31.21 -23.11 -2.96
CA ILE A 67 -30.19 -22.22 -3.53
C ILE A 67 -30.82 -20.94 -4.12
N VAL A 68 -31.99 -21.06 -4.74
CA VAL A 68 -32.76 -19.92 -5.26
C VAL A 68 -33.30 -19.07 -4.11
N LEU A 69 -33.79 -19.71 -3.04
CA LEU A 69 -34.25 -19.00 -1.85
C LEU A 69 -33.10 -18.26 -1.15
N MET A 70 -31.91 -18.87 -1.07
CA MET A 70 -30.71 -18.26 -0.51
C MET A 70 -30.25 -17.07 -1.37
N PHE A 71 -30.31 -17.19 -2.70
CA PHE A 71 -30.03 -16.08 -3.62
C PHE A 71 -30.99 -14.91 -3.39
N ILE A 72 -32.29 -15.18 -3.29
CA ILE A 72 -33.31 -14.17 -3.01
C ILE A 72 -33.13 -13.59 -1.61
N ALA A 73 -32.75 -14.41 -0.61
CA ALA A 73 -32.50 -13.95 0.75
C ALA A 73 -31.29 -13.00 0.82
N ILE A 74 -30.20 -13.29 0.09
CA ILE A 74 -29.05 -12.41 -0.04
C ILE A 74 -29.44 -11.10 -0.73
N LEU A 75 -30.16 -11.17 -1.86
CA LEU A 75 -30.67 -9.96 -2.54
C LEU A 75 -31.64 -9.16 -1.66
N GLY A 76 -32.50 -9.85 -0.91
CA GLY A 76 -33.45 -9.25 0.02
C GLY A 76 -32.75 -8.62 1.21
N MET A 77 -31.69 -9.24 1.73
CA MET A 77 -30.82 -8.67 2.75
C MET A 77 -30.15 -7.39 2.24
N PHE A 78 -29.62 -7.39 1.01
CA PHE A 78 -29.09 -6.17 0.38
C PHE A 78 -30.14 -5.08 0.20
N ALA A 79 -31.36 -5.43 -0.24
CA ALA A 79 -32.44 -4.46 -0.42
C ALA A 79 -32.93 -3.89 0.92
N PHE A 80 -33.09 -4.74 1.95
CA PHE A 80 -33.53 -4.37 3.29
C PHE A 80 -32.47 -3.54 4.02
N ASN A 81 -31.20 -3.92 3.96
CA ASN A 81 -30.11 -3.16 4.57
C ASN A 81 -29.91 -1.77 3.95
N SER A 82 -30.34 -1.54 2.70
CA SER A 82 -30.34 -0.18 2.12
C SER A 82 -31.25 0.83 2.86
N THR A 83 -32.16 0.36 3.72
CA THR A 83 -33.05 1.23 4.52
C THR A 83 -32.49 1.61 5.90
N PHE A 84 -31.42 0.95 6.37
CA PHE A 84 -30.76 1.25 7.65
C PHE A 84 -29.37 1.86 7.43
N LYS A 85 -29.16 3.09 7.91
CA LYS A 85 -27.95 3.91 7.70
C LYS A 85 -26.60 3.26 8.09
N ALA A 86 -26.59 2.14 8.81
CA ALA A 86 -25.37 1.49 9.28
C ALA A 86 -24.78 0.45 8.31
N GLN A 87 -25.52 0.01 7.27
CA GLN A 87 -25.05 -0.95 6.26
C GLN A 87 -25.65 -0.63 4.87
N THR A 88 -25.46 0.59 4.40
CA THR A 88 -25.81 0.98 3.02
C THR A 88 -24.93 0.26 2.00
N PHE A 89 -25.31 0.29 0.71
CA PHE A 89 -24.45 -0.16 -0.40
C PHE A 89 -23.06 0.50 -0.36
N GLU A 90 -22.98 1.72 0.17
CA GLU A 90 -21.74 2.47 0.41
C GLU A 90 -20.87 1.78 1.47
N GLY A 91 -21.43 1.40 2.62
CA GLY A 91 -20.67 0.67 3.66
C GLY A 91 -20.15 -0.68 3.19
N ILE A 92 -20.93 -1.44 2.41
CA ILE A 92 -20.45 -2.71 1.82
C ILE A 92 -19.36 -2.49 0.77
N TYR A 93 -19.45 -1.39 0.02
CA TYR A 93 -18.41 -1.00 -0.93
C TYR A 93 -17.11 -0.60 -0.22
N ASP A 94 -17.22 0.12 0.90
CA ASP A 94 -16.09 0.48 1.76
C ASP A 94 -15.48 -0.76 2.42
N ASP A 95 -16.30 -1.67 2.96
CA ASP A 95 -15.84 -2.95 3.51
C ASP A 95 -15.12 -3.80 2.45
N TYR A 96 -15.64 -3.83 1.21
CA TYR A 96 -14.99 -4.51 0.09
C TYR A 96 -13.66 -3.87 -0.29
N ASN A 97 -13.59 -2.54 -0.36
CA ASN A 97 -12.35 -1.84 -0.65
C ASN A 97 -11.32 -2.05 0.46
N SER A 98 -11.71 -1.98 1.74
CA SER A 98 -10.81 -2.22 2.87
C SER A 98 -10.22 -3.63 2.83
N MET A 99 -11.03 -4.63 2.48
CA MET A 99 -10.57 -6.00 2.26
C MET A 99 -9.58 -6.11 1.09
N LEU A 100 -9.87 -5.47 -0.05
CA LEU A 100 -8.93 -5.42 -1.17
C LEU A 100 -7.64 -4.69 -0.81
N VAL A 101 -7.72 -3.60 -0.06
CA VAL A 101 -6.55 -2.86 0.44
C VAL A 101 -5.73 -3.77 1.34
N ASN A 102 -6.32 -4.52 2.25
CA ASN A 102 -5.60 -5.46 3.12
C ASN A 102 -4.94 -6.62 2.36
N MET A 103 -5.51 -7.05 1.23
CA MET A 103 -4.87 -8.06 0.36
C MET A 103 -3.71 -7.46 -0.44
N THR A 104 -3.90 -6.22 -0.91
CA THR A 104 -3.01 -5.58 -1.88
C THR A 104 -2.04 -4.59 -1.23
N SER A 105 -2.12 -4.42 0.08
CA SER A 105 -1.29 -3.52 0.89
C SER A 105 -1.02 -4.18 2.23
N ASN A 106 0.23 -4.14 2.69
CA ASN A 106 0.62 -4.82 3.91
C ASN A 106 1.28 -3.83 4.89
N PRO A 107 0.55 -3.36 5.91
CA PRO A 107 1.13 -2.60 7.01
C PRO A 107 1.92 -3.55 7.92
N HIS A 108 3.24 -3.44 7.88
CA HIS A 108 4.11 -4.15 8.81
C HIS A 108 4.20 -3.33 10.09
N LYS A 109 3.81 -3.94 11.21
CA LYS A 109 4.01 -3.34 12.54
C LYS A 109 5.49 -3.39 12.88
N VAL A 110 6.13 -2.22 12.92
CA VAL A 110 7.51 -2.09 13.38
C VAL A 110 7.50 -2.02 14.90
N SER A 111 7.71 -3.17 15.54
CA SER A 111 7.73 -3.26 17.01
C SER A 111 9.15 -3.13 17.60
N TYR A 112 10.19 -3.32 16.79
CA TYR A 112 11.57 -3.42 17.29
C TYR A 112 12.56 -2.65 16.42
N PHE A 113 13.03 -1.50 16.92
CA PHE A 113 14.33 -0.97 16.52
C PHE A 113 15.39 -1.70 17.34
N LYS A 114 16.21 -2.53 16.69
CA LYS A 114 17.30 -3.19 17.39
C LYS A 114 18.49 -2.23 17.44
N PRO A 115 18.80 -1.55 18.57
CA PRO A 115 19.90 -0.61 18.61
C PRO A 115 21.22 -1.31 18.26
N VAL A 116 21.71 -1.08 17.05
CA VAL A 116 23.00 -1.62 16.61
C VAL A 116 24.11 -0.77 17.18
N ARG A 117 24.97 -1.40 17.98
CA ARG A 117 26.27 -0.82 18.36
C ARG A 117 27.07 -0.54 17.09
N GLY A 118 27.38 0.73 16.82
CA GLY A 118 28.20 1.16 15.68
C GLY A 118 27.52 2.10 14.68
N THR A 119 26.19 2.19 14.67
CA THR A 119 25.44 3.09 13.75
C THR A 119 25.46 4.56 14.19
N TYR A 120 25.97 4.86 15.40
CA TYR A 120 26.01 6.22 15.94
C TYR A 120 26.76 7.20 15.00
N PHE A 121 27.91 6.78 14.47
CA PHE A 121 28.69 7.62 13.56
C PHE A 121 27.97 7.84 12.23
N GLN A 122 27.34 6.80 11.67
CA GLN A 122 26.52 6.91 10.46
C GLN A 122 25.35 7.87 10.69
N ASN A 123 24.67 7.78 11.83
CA ASN A 123 23.57 8.68 12.20
C ASN A 123 24.03 10.14 12.25
N GLN A 124 25.17 10.43 12.89
CA GLN A 124 25.71 11.79 12.92
C GLN A 124 26.11 12.29 11.53
N ARG A 125 26.72 11.43 10.69
CA ARG A 125 27.11 11.78 9.32
C ARG A 125 25.91 12.11 8.45
N VAL A 126 24.88 11.26 8.47
CA VAL A 126 23.58 11.53 7.80
C VAL A 126 22.99 12.84 8.30
N LYS A 127 22.83 13.02 9.62
CA LYS A 127 22.30 14.27 10.18
C LYS A 127 23.10 15.50 9.78
N SER A 128 24.42 15.39 9.68
CA SER A 128 25.29 16.50 9.28
C SER A 128 25.22 16.82 7.78
N ALA A 129 24.93 15.83 6.93
CA ALA A 129 24.77 15.98 5.49
C ALA A 129 23.39 16.50 5.09
N MET A 130 22.36 16.25 5.90
CA MET A 130 20.99 16.71 5.67
C MET A 130 20.88 18.23 5.61
N GLN A 131 20.21 18.75 4.59
CA GLN A 131 20.03 20.20 4.39
C GLN A 131 18.59 20.57 3.97
N PRO A 132 17.57 20.22 4.77
CA PRO A 132 16.17 20.43 4.40
C PRO A 132 15.78 21.92 4.29
N THR A 133 16.50 22.82 4.98
CA THR A 133 16.23 24.27 4.97
C THR A 133 17.04 25.02 3.91
N HIS A 134 17.92 24.34 3.16
CA HIS A 134 18.78 25.00 2.19
C HIS A 134 17.97 25.49 0.97
N PRO A 135 18.08 26.77 0.55
CA PRO A 135 17.23 27.34 -0.51
C PRO A 135 17.29 26.59 -1.85
N LYS A 136 18.46 26.07 -2.23
CA LYS A 136 18.59 25.28 -3.47
C LYS A 136 17.87 23.93 -3.38
N VAL A 137 17.90 23.28 -2.22
CA VAL A 137 17.19 22.01 -1.99
C VAL A 137 15.68 22.26 -2.03
N ARG A 138 15.23 23.33 -1.38
CA ARG A 138 13.83 23.78 -1.45
C ARG A 138 13.40 24.04 -2.90
N ALA A 139 14.19 24.79 -3.67
CA ALA A 139 13.87 25.10 -5.06
C ALA A 139 13.77 23.84 -5.93
N PHE A 140 14.77 22.95 -5.82
CA PHE A 140 14.77 21.65 -6.49
C PHE A 140 13.53 20.83 -6.14
N ALA A 141 13.18 20.75 -4.86
CA ALA A 141 12.05 19.96 -4.41
C ALA A 141 10.69 20.58 -4.83
N VAL A 142 10.54 21.91 -4.80
CA VAL A 142 9.35 22.60 -5.34
C VAL A 142 9.15 22.25 -6.80
N GLU A 143 10.18 22.46 -7.62
CA GLU A 143 10.14 22.22 -9.07
C GLU A 143 9.69 20.77 -9.35
N ASN A 144 10.34 19.80 -8.71
CA ASN A 144 10.11 18.39 -9.02
C ASN A 144 8.86 17.81 -8.38
N SER A 145 8.38 18.39 -7.28
CA SER A 145 7.09 18.03 -6.68
C SER A 145 5.87 18.42 -7.53
N THR A 146 6.05 19.31 -8.51
CA THR A 146 4.97 19.77 -9.41
C THR A 146 5.09 19.21 -10.84
N ARG A 147 6.08 18.35 -11.10
CA ARG A 147 6.47 17.93 -12.46
C ARG A 147 5.52 16.91 -13.10
N TYR A 148 4.99 15.94 -12.35
CA TYR A 148 4.27 14.81 -12.95
C TYR A 148 2.76 14.85 -12.74
N PHE A 149 2.31 15.16 -11.53
CA PHE A 149 0.89 15.06 -11.17
C PHE A 149 0.26 16.45 -11.09
N HIS A 150 -0.70 16.71 -12.00
CA HIS A 150 -1.42 17.98 -12.09
C HIS A 150 -2.26 18.30 -10.84
N ASP A 151 -2.71 19.55 -10.74
CA ASP A 151 -3.38 20.08 -9.55
C ASP A 151 -4.70 19.38 -9.20
N GLU A 152 -5.32 18.68 -10.15
CA GLU A 152 -6.50 17.83 -9.89
C GLU A 152 -6.19 16.71 -8.89
N TYR A 153 -5.01 16.09 -9.00
CA TYR A 153 -4.56 15.07 -8.06
C TYR A 153 -4.23 15.68 -6.71
N TYR A 154 -3.66 16.88 -6.69
CA TYR A 154 -3.40 17.60 -5.44
C TYR A 154 -4.70 17.94 -4.70
N ARG A 155 -5.77 18.31 -5.41
CA ARG A 155 -7.09 18.52 -4.81
C ARG A 155 -7.66 17.23 -4.20
N LYS A 156 -7.34 16.06 -4.78
CA LYS A 156 -7.85 14.76 -4.35
C LYS A 156 -7.04 14.14 -3.21
N PHE A 157 -5.71 14.16 -3.31
CA PHE A 157 -4.79 13.46 -2.42
C PHE A 157 -3.91 14.39 -1.56
N GLY A 158 -4.00 15.70 -1.78
CA GLY A 158 -3.30 16.71 -0.99
C GLY A 158 -1.78 16.66 -1.15
N LYS A 159 -1.08 16.88 -0.03
CA LYS A 159 0.39 16.94 0.03
C LYS A 159 1.08 15.69 -0.51
N MET A 160 0.46 14.51 -0.40
CA MET A 160 1.03 13.25 -0.90
C MET A 160 1.31 13.29 -2.40
N THR A 161 0.47 13.97 -3.19
CA THR A 161 0.72 14.17 -4.63
C THR A 161 2.08 14.80 -4.90
N ARG A 162 2.48 15.77 -4.07
CA ARG A 162 3.77 16.46 -4.20
C ARG A 162 4.93 15.56 -3.80
N TYR A 163 4.75 14.76 -2.75
CA TYR A 163 5.76 13.80 -2.29
C TYR A 163 6.00 12.72 -3.34
N PHE A 164 4.92 12.18 -3.90
CA PHE A 164 4.98 11.16 -4.94
C PHE A 164 5.55 11.69 -6.27
N SER A 165 5.23 12.92 -6.67
CA SER A 165 5.86 13.52 -7.86
C SER A 165 7.37 13.69 -7.68
N LEU A 166 7.79 14.12 -6.48
CA LEU A 166 9.20 14.28 -6.14
C LEU A 166 9.93 12.92 -6.13
N PHE A 167 9.33 11.91 -5.51
CA PHE A 167 9.81 10.52 -5.57
C PHE A 167 10.02 10.07 -7.01
N LYS A 168 8.97 10.20 -7.84
CA LYS A 168 8.99 9.81 -9.25
C LYS A 168 10.13 10.51 -10.00
N HIS A 169 10.35 11.81 -9.75
CA HIS A 169 11.43 12.54 -10.39
C HIS A 169 12.81 11.99 -10.03
N ILE A 170 13.12 11.97 -8.73
CA ILE A 170 14.46 11.60 -8.26
C ILE A 170 14.73 10.15 -8.66
N ARG A 171 13.80 9.23 -8.40
CA ARG A 171 13.96 7.81 -8.71
C ARG A 171 14.19 7.57 -10.20
N LEU A 172 13.40 8.17 -11.08
CA LEU A 172 13.54 7.94 -12.54
C LEU A 172 14.87 8.43 -13.11
N ASN A 173 15.49 9.40 -12.45
CA ASN A 173 16.73 10.02 -12.93
C ASN A 173 17.96 9.59 -12.12
N TRP A 174 17.77 8.84 -11.03
CA TRP A 174 18.85 8.43 -10.14
C TRP A 174 19.80 7.44 -10.84
N ARG A 175 21.10 7.68 -10.72
CA ARG A 175 22.15 6.79 -11.22
C ARG A 175 23.02 6.33 -10.08
N TYR A 176 22.97 5.04 -9.80
CA TYR A 176 23.76 4.46 -8.74
C TYR A 176 25.26 4.51 -9.06
N VAL A 177 26.06 5.10 -8.17
CA VAL A 177 27.51 5.19 -8.28
C VAL A 177 28.09 4.87 -6.92
N ASN A 178 28.96 3.86 -6.84
CA ASN A 178 29.62 3.51 -5.59
C ASN A 178 30.61 4.59 -5.17
N ASP A 179 30.78 4.72 -3.87
CA ASP A 179 31.85 5.49 -3.27
C ASP A 179 33.26 4.99 -3.62
N PRO A 180 34.28 5.86 -3.45
CA PRO A 180 35.67 5.44 -3.51
C PRO A 180 35.97 4.30 -2.53
N LEU A 181 36.77 3.33 -2.99
CA LEU A 181 37.10 2.15 -2.20
C LEU A 181 37.64 2.50 -0.80
N GLY A 182 37.00 1.94 0.23
CA GLY A 182 37.41 2.07 1.63
C GLY A 182 36.95 3.37 2.31
N MET A 183 36.03 4.12 1.68
CA MET A 183 35.43 5.32 2.25
C MET A 183 33.92 5.28 2.08
N ASP A 184 33.19 5.74 3.11
CA ASP A 184 31.77 6.08 2.99
C ASP A 184 31.68 7.62 3.01
N TYR A 185 31.20 8.22 1.93
CA TYR A 185 31.05 9.64 1.71
C TYR A 185 29.57 10.01 1.61
N TYR A 186 29.07 10.65 2.66
CA TYR A 186 27.68 11.11 2.75
C TYR A 186 27.54 12.46 2.03
N SER A 187 27.11 12.44 0.77
CA SER A 187 26.96 13.64 -0.05
C SER A 187 25.82 14.52 0.47
N PRO A 188 26.04 15.84 0.65
CA PRO A 188 24.95 16.77 0.88
C PRO A 188 23.99 16.79 -0.32
N PRO A 189 22.69 17.06 -0.11
CA PRO A 189 21.71 17.06 -1.19
C PRO A 189 22.04 18.10 -2.28
N THR A 190 22.77 19.16 -1.97
CA THR A 190 23.19 20.17 -2.94
C THR A 190 24.18 19.67 -3.99
N GLU A 191 24.87 18.56 -3.70
CA GLU A 191 25.77 17.87 -4.61
C GLU A 191 24.97 16.85 -5.43
N SER A 192 24.31 15.90 -4.75
CA SER A 192 23.56 14.82 -5.38
C SER A 192 22.43 15.32 -6.28
N MET A 193 21.76 16.45 -5.95
CA MET A 193 20.67 16.98 -6.78
C MET A 193 21.12 17.48 -8.16
N GLN A 194 22.40 17.82 -8.34
CA GLN A 194 22.92 18.30 -9.62
C GLN A 194 23.16 17.15 -10.59
N LEU A 195 23.58 16.01 -10.06
CA LEU A 195 23.94 14.83 -10.85
C LEU A 195 22.81 13.81 -10.91
N LEU A 196 21.91 13.84 -9.91
CA LEU A 196 20.97 12.76 -9.60
C LEU A 196 21.70 11.41 -9.62
N ALA A 197 22.82 11.35 -8.90
CA ALA A 197 23.69 10.20 -8.84
C ALA A 197 24.40 10.14 -7.48
N GLY A 198 24.80 8.93 -7.10
CA GLY A 198 25.39 8.60 -5.81
C GLY A 198 25.01 7.18 -5.42
N ASP A 199 25.36 6.77 -4.22
CA ASP A 199 25.01 5.45 -3.69
C ASP A 199 23.72 5.49 -2.85
N CYS A 200 23.57 4.57 -1.90
CA CYS A 200 22.34 4.38 -1.14
C CYS A 200 22.08 5.52 -0.13
N ASP A 201 23.11 5.98 0.60
CA ASP A 201 22.97 7.05 1.57
C ASP A 201 22.87 8.42 0.92
N ASP A 202 23.58 8.65 -0.19
CA ASP A 202 23.40 9.86 -1.00
C ASP A 202 21.95 10.03 -1.47
N TYR A 203 21.36 8.94 -1.97
CA TYR A 203 19.96 8.94 -2.37
C TYR A 203 19.05 9.23 -1.17
N ALA A 204 19.27 8.53 -0.05
CA ALA A 204 18.43 8.66 1.13
C ALA A 204 18.51 10.08 1.73
N ILE A 205 19.68 10.70 1.75
CA ILE A 205 19.91 12.08 2.20
C ILE A 205 19.22 13.07 1.26
N LEU A 206 19.37 12.90 -0.05
CA LEU A 206 18.73 13.76 -1.04
C LEU A 206 17.20 13.69 -0.93
N MET A 207 16.65 12.48 -0.91
CA MET A 207 15.21 12.25 -0.86
C MET A 207 14.60 12.80 0.44
N ALA A 208 15.17 12.45 1.60
CA ALA A 208 14.68 12.92 2.89
C ALA A 208 14.78 14.45 3.01
N SER A 209 15.92 15.06 2.64
CA SER A 209 16.10 16.51 2.66
C SER A 209 15.09 17.21 1.76
N SER A 210 14.86 16.67 0.56
CA SER A 210 13.93 17.26 -0.42
C SER A 210 12.48 17.19 0.07
N ILE A 211 12.06 16.06 0.63
CA ILE A 211 10.71 15.89 1.21
C ILE A 211 10.49 16.84 2.38
N MET A 212 11.45 16.90 3.30
CA MET A 212 11.38 17.82 4.45
C MET A 212 11.34 19.29 4.02
N SER A 213 12.08 19.66 2.98
CA SER A 213 12.07 21.03 2.45
C SER A 213 10.69 21.47 1.95
N ILE A 214 9.82 20.54 1.55
CA ILE A 214 8.45 20.84 1.10
C ILE A 214 7.38 20.60 2.18
N GLY A 215 7.80 20.48 3.45
CA GLY A 215 6.91 20.31 4.59
C GLY A 215 6.49 18.86 4.87
N GLY A 216 7.18 17.89 4.26
CA GLY A 216 7.03 16.48 4.57
C GLY A 216 7.78 16.07 5.82
N GLU A 217 7.36 14.95 6.40
CA GLU A 217 8.09 14.28 7.48
C GLU A 217 8.74 13.05 6.88
N ALA A 218 10.06 12.96 6.98
CA ALA A 218 10.86 11.86 6.44
C ALA A 218 11.80 11.33 7.52
N ARG A 219 12.18 10.07 7.38
CA ARG A 219 13.20 9.42 8.20
C ARG A 219 14.11 8.58 7.31
N VAL A 220 15.35 8.40 7.74
CA VAL A 220 16.29 7.53 7.05
C VAL A 220 16.40 6.23 7.83
N VAL A 221 16.17 5.11 7.15
CA VAL A 221 16.30 3.77 7.68
C VAL A 221 17.67 3.22 7.31
N ILE A 222 18.34 2.61 8.29
CA ILE A 222 19.63 1.94 8.10
C ILE A 222 19.43 0.43 8.29
N SER A 223 19.92 -0.34 7.31
CA SER A 223 20.16 -1.77 7.39
C SER A 223 21.66 -2.09 7.20
N PRO A 224 22.13 -3.31 7.50
CA PRO A 224 23.50 -3.77 7.31
C PRO A 224 24.07 -3.52 5.92
N THR A 225 23.22 -3.56 4.89
CA THR A 225 23.66 -3.48 3.50
C THR A 225 23.06 -2.31 2.73
N HIS A 226 22.17 -1.52 3.35
CA HIS A 226 21.40 -0.52 2.64
C HIS A 226 20.95 0.65 3.52
N MET A 227 20.73 1.80 2.88
CA MET A 227 20.13 2.98 3.48
C MET A 227 19.02 3.51 2.58
N TYR A 228 17.85 3.81 3.15
CA TYR A 228 16.71 4.29 2.37
C TYR A 228 15.86 5.30 3.14
N THR A 229 15.06 6.07 2.41
CA THR A 229 14.13 7.04 2.99
C THR A 229 12.75 6.43 3.16
N GLU A 230 12.12 6.77 4.28
CA GLU A 230 10.69 6.61 4.45
C GLU A 230 10.03 7.95 4.70
N VAL A 231 8.80 8.09 4.19
CA VAL A 231 8.01 9.31 4.29
C VAL A 231 6.72 9.02 5.03
N LYS A 232 6.39 9.86 6.02
CA LYS A 232 5.10 9.79 6.70
C LYS A 232 4.01 10.33 5.77
N VAL A 233 3.04 9.48 5.47
CA VAL A 233 1.97 9.77 4.50
C VAL A 233 0.61 9.97 5.15
N GLY A 234 0.41 9.50 6.37
CA GLY A 234 -0.82 9.66 7.12
C GLY A 234 -0.83 8.80 8.39
N HIS A 235 -2.03 8.48 8.86
CA HIS A 235 -2.24 7.55 9.97
C HIS A 235 -2.75 6.20 9.49
N VAL A 236 -2.81 5.20 10.38
CA VAL A 236 -3.32 3.84 10.05
C VAL A 236 -4.70 3.90 9.39
N ASP A 237 -5.56 4.82 9.83
CA ASP A 237 -6.90 5.03 9.27
C ASP A 237 -6.89 5.56 7.82
N ASP A 238 -5.78 6.16 7.37
CA ASP A 238 -5.62 6.65 6.00
C ASP A 238 -5.14 5.56 5.01
N LEU A 239 -4.92 4.31 5.46
CA LEU A 239 -4.30 3.25 4.65
C LEU A 239 -4.99 3.06 3.30
N GLU A 240 -6.33 3.00 3.28
CA GLU A 240 -7.12 2.84 2.05
C GLU A 240 -6.90 4.02 1.10
N LYS A 241 -7.00 5.25 1.62
CA LYS A 241 -6.84 6.48 0.85
C LYS A 241 -5.44 6.58 0.25
N ILE A 242 -4.41 6.23 1.02
CA ILE A 242 -3.01 6.27 0.57
C ILE A 242 -2.78 5.20 -0.50
N SER A 243 -3.25 3.97 -0.26
CA SER A 243 -3.13 2.86 -1.21
C SER A 243 -3.82 3.17 -2.54
N TYR A 244 -5.00 3.76 -2.47
CA TYR A 244 -5.72 4.25 -3.64
C TYR A 244 -4.98 5.38 -4.36
N ALA A 245 -4.35 6.31 -3.64
CA ALA A 245 -3.52 7.36 -4.22
C ALA A 245 -2.33 6.80 -5.01
N VAL A 246 -1.58 5.85 -4.42
CA VAL A 246 -0.44 5.19 -5.07
C VAL A 246 -0.90 4.46 -6.34
N ARG A 247 -1.97 3.66 -6.27
CA ARG A 247 -2.53 2.95 -7.44
C ARG A 247 -3.05 3.88 -8.53
N THR A 248 -3.56 5.06 -8.15
CA THR A 248 -4.04 6.05 -9.11
C THR A 248 -2.89 6.77 -9.82
N LEU A 249 -1.79 7.04 -9.12
CA LEU A 249 -0.67 7.85 -9.60
C LEU A 249 0.45 7.02 -10.25
N PHE A 250 0.52 5.73 -9.93
CA PHE A 250 1.49 4.75 -10.45
C PHE A 250 0.77 3.47 -10.93
N PRO A 251 -0.22 3.56 -11.82
CA PRO A 251 -1.05 2.41 -12.20
C PRO A 251 -0.25 1.30 -12.87
N ASP A 252 0.73 1.66 -13.70
CA ASP A 252 1.55 0.71 -14.45
C ASP A 252 2.65 0.12 -13.57
N GLU A 253 3.30 0.94 -12.75
CA GLU A 253 4.41 0.53 -11.90
C GLU A 253 3.94 -0.38 -10.75
N VAL A 254 2.71 -0.19 -10.27
CA VAL A 254 2.11 -1.00 -9.20
C VAL A 254 1.44 -2.27 -9.72
N ALA A 255 1.25 -2.45 -11.04
CA ALA A 255 0.36 -3.47 -11.61
C ALA A 255 0.47 -4.87 -10.96
N GLY A 256 -0.51 -5.21 -10.10
CA GLY A 256 -0.58 -6.48 -9.36
C GLY A 256 0.34 -6.61 -8.13
N GLY A 257 1.21 -5.61 -7.89
CA GLY A 257 2.10 -5.53 -6.74
C GLY A 257 1.42 -5.07 -5.45
N LYS A 258 2.06 -5.42 -4.32
CA LYS A 258 1.66 -4.98 -2.98
C LYS A 258 2.28 -3.62 -2.64
N ILE A 259 1.55 -2.82 -1.87
CA ILE A 259 2.07 -1.58 -1.30
C ILE A 259 2.43 -1.83 0.17
N HIS A 260 3.69 -1.61 0.50
CA HIS A 260 4.25 -1.89 1.81
C HIS A 260 4.32 -0.61 2.65
N PHE A 261 3.91 -0.75 3.90
CA PHE A 261 3.94 0.34 4.89
C PHE A 261 4.62 -0.12 6.17
N HIS A 262 5.25 0.82 6.86
CA HIS A 262 5.69 0.66 8.24
C HIS A 262 4.77 1.46 9.17
N GLU A 263 4.16 0.77 10.13
CA GLU A 263 3.38 1.39 11.21
C GLU A 263 4.31 1.67 12.39
N THR A 264 4.34 2.92 12.87
CA THR A 264 5.05 3.33 14.07
C THR A 264 4.12 4.16 14.94
N GLY A 265 3.55 3.54 16.00
CA GLY A 265 2.43 4.15 16.72
C GLY A 265 1.21 4.22 15.81
N GLU A 266 0.63 5.41 15.67
CA GLU A 266 -0.49 5.66 14.75
C GLU A 266 -0.04 6.13 13.36
N ASP A 267 1.26 6.34 13.15
CA ASP A 267 1.80 6.90 11.91
C ASP A 267 2.11 5.82 10.87
N LEU A 268 1.68 6.07 9.63
CA LEU A 268 2.06 5.28 8.46
C LEU A 268 3.22 5.90 7.70
N TRP A 269 4.27 5.10 7.55
CA TRP A 269 5.47 5.40 6.79
C TRP A 269 5.51 4.55 5.53
N ILE A 270 5.85 5.15 4.40
CA ILE A 270 5.94 4.47 3.11
C ILE A 270 7.37 4.52 2.57
N ASN A 271 7.79 3.43 1.94
CA ASN A 271 9.13 3.31 1.36
C ASN A 271 9.32 4.23 0.15
N PHE A 272 10.36 5.07 0.16
CA PHE A 272 10.76 5.97 -0.94
C PHE A 272 12.12 5.58 -1.55
N ASP A 273 12.55 4.33 -1.39
CA ASP A 273 13.78 3.78 -1.96
C ASP A 273 13.83 3.77 -3.50
N TYR A 274 15.01 3.94 -4.09
CA TYR A 274 15.22 3.92 -5.54
C TYR A 274 15.09 2.51 -6.14
N THR A 275 15.20 1.48 -5.31
CA THR A 275 15.11 0.07 -5.72
C THR A 275 13.71 -0.34 -6.17
N ALA A 276 12.69 0.47 -5.88
CA ALA A 276 11.32 0.29 -6.32
C ALA A 276 10.87 1.37 -7.31
N ASP A 277 9.95 0.99 -8.20
CA ASP A 277 9.41 1.87 -9.25
C ASP A 277 8.26 2.74 -8.76
N TYR A 278 7.71 2.44 -7.58
CA TYR A 278 6.57 3.13 -6.98
C TYR A 278 6.76 3.32 -5.46
N PRO A 279 6.11 4.34 -4.86
CA PRO A 279 6.11 4.52 -3.42
C PRO A 279 5.52 3.30 -2.69
N GLY A 280 6.24 2.77 -1.72
CA GLY A 280 5.80 1.60 -0.95
C GLY A 280 6.13 0.28 -1.66
N GLY A 281 7.18 0.25 -2.47
CA GLY A 281 7.78 -1.02 -2.91
C GLY A 281 8.32 -1.85 -1.74
N PRO A 282 8.68 -3.12 -1.99
CA PRO A 282 9.16 -4.03 -0.95
C PRO A 282 10.34 -3.45 -0.16
N PHE A 283 10.37 -3.71 1.14
CA PHE A 283 11.53 -3.41 1.97
C PHE A 283 12.62 -4.45 1.71
N LEU A 284 13.86 -4.02 1.47
CA LEU A 284 14.99 -4.93 1.23
C LEU A 284 15.30 -5.81 2.45
N GLU A 285 15.14 -5.27 3.65
CA GLU A 285 15.34 -5.98 4.90
C GLU A 285 14.18 -5.66 5.86
N PRO A 286 13.37 -6.64 6.29
CA PRO A 286 12.26 -6.42 7.22
C PRO A 286 12.72 -6.10 8.65
N GLU A 287 14.00 -6.39 8.97
CA GLU A 287 14.60 -6.05 10.26
C GLU A 287 15.17 -4.63 10.21
N LEU A 288 14.57 -3.72 10.97
CA LEU A 288 15.02 -2.34 11.09
C LEU A 288 16.05 -2.21 12.21
N TYR A 289 17.25 -1.78 11.83
CA TYR A 289 18.37 -1.67 12.76
C TYR A 289 18.51 -0.26 13.35
N SER A 290 18.28 0.77 12.56
CA SER A 290 18.23 2.14 13.06
C SER A 290 17.31 2.99 12.20
N VAL A 291 16.65 3.95 12.86
CA VAL A 291 15.85 4.97 12.21
C VAL A 291 16.34 6.33 12.66
N ILE A 292 16.69 7.16 11.69
CA ILE A 292 17.10 8.53 11.90
C ILE A 292 15.88 9.41 11.62
N SER A 293 15.23 9.82 12.70
CA SER A 293 14.24 10.88 12.68
C SER A 293 14.91 12.24 12.86
N PHE A 294 14.33 13.24 12.21
CA PHE A 294 14.77 14.62 12.30
C PHE A 294 13.71 15.40 13.08
N GLU A 295 14.03 15.83 14.30
CA GLU A 295 13.13 16.65 15.11
C GLU A 295 12.90 18.01 14.44
N LYS A 296 11.71 18.59 14.65
CA LYS A 296 11.31 19.91 14.11
C LYS A 296 12.04 21.05 14.81
#